data_AF-A0A974X5K0-F1
#
_entry.id   AF-A0A974X5K0-F1
#
_cell.length_a   1.000
_cell.length_b   1.000
_cell.length_c   1.000
_cell.angle_alpha   90.00
_cell.angle_beta   90.00
_cell.angle_gamma   90.00
#
_symmetry.space_group_name_H-M   'P 1'
#
loop_
_entity.id
_entity.type
_entity.pdbx_description
1 polymer ?
#
loop_
_entity_poly.entity_id
_entity_poly.type
_entity_poly.pdbx_seq_one_letter_code
_entity_poly.pdbx_strand_id
1 'polypeptide(L)'
;MRQTRSALSGLVAGLLAVVVAPVATTPGAAAAEAVPCVRTVDGPGGAIAAGTAGAGEFSTTAIELDAPAAPGLVEDVDVTFAIVHSDASDLRVRLVHARTESIVQRRLAGSGSQVRPLSWDDEAAAVYGTASEAGTYLPYEPLSVHDGSVSGGRWRLLVDNWNPNIADGRVVSWSVRISYTSCDGDADGVEDHVDNCTGAANPDQADADRDGTGDACDGDPDGDGVVGSGDNCPSVTNPGQEQTDADALGDACDLDDDDDGRADASDGCPLVSAGTSTGCPSAATRVRLGRSRSRLVGRVFSDVRDCRAGVEVTVKRKKAGRDRKLVVLTTRQDGRFRTRVPRRGATYYAVVRTQYAAGAAECGSSRSRKVRVRRR
;
A
#
# COMPACT_ATOMS: atom_id res chain seq x y z
N MET A 1 25.96 39.76 -76.32
CA MET A 1 27.22 40.43 -75.89
C MET A 1 27.69 39.83 -74.57
N ARG A 2 28.80 40.32 -74.00
CA ARG A 2 29.54 39.77 -72.83
C ARG A 2 28.71 39.66 -71.53
N GLN A 3 29.19 38.76 -70.63
CA GLN A 3 29.07 38.81 -69.14
C GLN A 3 27.65 38.56 -68.56
N THR A 4 27.45 37.98 -67.35
CA THR A 4 28.39 37.48 -66.31
C THR A 4 27.81 36.28 -65.51
N ARG A 5 28.64 35.73 -64.61
CA ARG A 5 28.37 34.86 -63.43
C ARG A 5 27.03 35.20 -62.73
N SER A 6 26.33 34.29 -62.03
CA SER A 6 26.85 33.33 -61.03
C SER A 6 25.94 32.10 -60.83
N ALA A 7 26.47 31.05 -60.20
CA ALA A 7 25.68 29.92 -59.71
C ALA A 7 24.98 30.25 -58.38
N LEU A 8 23.76 29.74 -58.17
CA LEU A 8 23.08 29.68 -56.88
C LEU A 8 22.88 28.22 -56.48
N SER A 9 23.39 27.84 -55.31
CA SER A 9 23.20 26.50 -54.74
C SER A 9 21.82 26.40 -54.09
N GLY A 10 20.93 25.60 -54.68
CA GLY A 10 19.67 25.22 -54.05
C GLY A 10 19.89 24.20 -52.93
N LEU A 11 20.24 24.66 -51.73
CA LEU A 11 20.39 23.79 -50.57
C LEU A 11 19.02 23.36 -50.04
N VAL A 12 18.65 22.09 -50.24
CA VAL A 12 17.40 21.54 -49.68
C VAL A 12 17.58 21.33 -48.18
N ALA A 13 17.09 22.27 -47.39
CA ALA A 13 17.07 22.19 -45.93
C ALA A 13 16.04 21.14 -45.48
N GLY A 14 16.49 19.91 -45.26
CA GLY A 14 15.70 18.87 -44.60
C GLY A 14 15.47 19.22 -43.13
N LEU A 15 14.36 19.90 -42.84
CA LEU A 15 14.01 20.31 -41.48
C LEU A 15 13.60 19.07 -40.66
N LEU A 16 14.54 18.51 -39.90
CA LEU A 16 14.22 17.49 -38.90
C LEU A 16 13.40 18.14 -37.77
N ALA A 17 12.09 18.01 -37.86
CA ALA A 17 11.19 18.32 -36.76
C ALA A 17 11.41 17.29 -35.65
N VAL A 18 12.34 17.56 -34.73
CA VAL A 18 12.42 16.84 -33.46
C VAL A 18 11.15 17.19 -32.68
N VAL A 19 10.18 16.29 -32.74
CA VAL A 19 9.00 16.35 -31.88
C VAL A 19 9.48 16.02 -30.46
N VAL A 20 9.89 17.06 -29.75
CA VAL A 20 9.97 17.02 -28.29
C VAL A 20 8.52 16.86 -27.83
N ALA A 21 8.12 15.62 -27.57
CA ALA A 21 6.90 15.36 -26.84
C ALA A 21 6.98 16.15 -25.53
N PRO A 22 5.91 16.87 -25.12
CA PRO A 22 5.90 17.45 -23.79
C PRO A 22 6.13 16.31 -22.81
N VAL A 23 7.18 16.42 -21.99
CA VAL A 23 7.28 15.60 -20.79
C VAL A 23 6.02 15.95 -20.01
N ALA A 24 5.13 14.97 -19.88
CA ALA A 24 4.03 15.08 -18.95
C ALA A 24 4.69 15.16 -17.58
N THR A 25 4.87 16.39 -17.07
CA THR A 25 5.02 16.61 -15.65
C THR A 25 3.78 15.99 -15.04
N THR A 26 3.96 14.81 -14.43
CA THR A 26 3.01 14.29 -13.46
C THR A 26 2.59 15.48 -12.60
N PRO A 27 1.29 15.68 -12.32
CA PRO A 27 0.94 16.45 -11.15
C PRO A 27 1.71 15.77 -10.03
N GLY A 28 2.72 16.45 -9.47
CA GLY A 28 3.20 16.04 -8.16
C GLY A 28 1.96 15.99 -7.31
N ALA A 29 1.75 14.90 -6.57
CA ALA A 29 0.71 14.89 -5.56
C ALA A 29 0.91 16.18 -4.77
N ALA A 30 -0.10 17.05 -4.76
CA ALA A 30 -0.09 18.14 -3.81
C ALA A 30 0.07 17.43 -2.48
N ALA A 31 1.18 17.66 -1.79
CA ALA A 31 1.34 17.15 -0.44
C ALA A 31 0.08 17.61 0.28
N ALA A 32 -0.74 16.65 0.73
CA ALA A 32 -1.95 16.99 1.44
C ALA A 32 -1.49 17.89 2.59
N GLU A 33 -1.99 19.13 2.62
CA GLU A 33 -1.72 20.00 3.75
C GLU A 33 -2.23 19.22 4.96
N ALA A 34 -1.30 18.81 5.83
CA ALA A 34 -1.55 17.85 6.89
C ALA A 34 -2.77 18.37 7.66
N VAL A 35 -3.90 17.65 7.53
CA VAL A 35 -5.18 18.18 7.98
C VAL A 35 -5.07 18.24 9.49
N PRO A 36 -4.95 19.45 10.09
CA PRO A 36 -4.59 19.54 11.49
C PRO A 36 -5.66 18.83 12.30
N CYS A 37 -5.28 18.18 13.39
CA CYS A 37 -6.23 17.42 14.16
C CYS A 37 -7.18 18.41 14.83
N VAL A 38 -8.39 18.57 14.28
CA VAL A 38 -9.32 19.64 14.69
C VAL A 38 -10.38 19.12 15.65
N ARG A 39 -10.48 19.77 16.81
CA ARG A 39 -11.52 19.49 17.81
C ARG A 39 -12.31 20.74 18.17
N THR A 40 -13.60 20.73 17.89
CA THR A 40 -14.54 21.68 18.52
C THR A 40 -14.92 21.19 19.91
N VAL A 41 -14.86 22.06 20.93
CA VAL A 41 -15.34 21.82 22.29
C VAL A 41 -16.38 22.87 22.64
N ASP A 42 -17.62 22.43 22.88
CA ASP A 42 -18.72 23.31 23.30
C ASP A 42 -18.65 23.64 24.80
N GLY A 43 -18.82 24.93 25.11
CA GLY A 43 -18.84 25.48 26.46
C GLY A 43 -20.26 25.80 26.96
N PRO A 44 -20.47 25.79 28.29
CA PRO A 44 -21.77 26.12 28.88
C PRO A 44 -22.12 27.60 28.68
N GLY A 45 -23.41 27.90 28.51
CA GLY A 45 -23.91 29.29 28.61
C GLY A 45 -23.97 29.79 30.06
N GLY A 46 -23.94 31.10 30.27
CA GLY A 46 -23.89 31.73 31.61
C GLY A 46 -24.41 33.15 31.61
N ALA A 47 -24.90 33.62 32.77
CA ALA A 47 -25.34 35.00 32.95
C ALA A 47 -24.14 35.94 33.12
N ILE A 48 -24.17 37.11 32.50
CA ILE A 48 -23.13 38.14 32.59
C ILE A 48 -23.51 39.10 33.73
N ALA A 49 -22.58 39.35 34.64
CA ALA A 49 -22.78 40.31 35.72
C ALA A 49 -22.93 41.75 35.19
N ALA A 50 -23.69 42.59 35.90
CA ALA A 50 -23.61 44.04 35.71
C ALA A 50 -22.20 44.55 36.03
N GLY A 51 -21.81 45.66 35.42
CA GLY A 51 -20.56 46.34 35.72
C GLY A 51 -20.48 46.88 37.15
N THR A 52 -19.33 47.44 37.53
CA THR A 52 -19.13 48.08 38.84
C THR A 52 -19.27 49.60 38.77
N ALA A 53 -19.64 50.21 39.89
CA ALA A 53 -19.98 51.63 39.96
C ALA A 53 -18.74 52.53 40.20
N GLY A 54 -17.84 52.59 39.21
CA GLY A 54 -16.63 53.43 39.26
C GLY A 54 -16.13 53.88 37.88
N ALA A 55 -15.33 54.95 37.85
CA ALA A 55 -14.87 55.54 36.60
C ALA A 55 -13.81 54.66 35.90
N GLY A 56 -14.24 53.89 34.90
CA GLY A 56 -13.40 52.94 34.17
C GLY A 56 -13.37 51.53 34.78
N GLU A 57 -14.07 51.30 35.89
CA GLU A 57 -14.22 49.97 36.47
C GLU A 57 -15.20 49.11 35.65
N PHE A 58 -15.00 47.79 35.70
CA PHE A 58 -15.84 46.79 35.04
C PHE A 58 -15.96 45.56 35.93
N SER A 59 -17.02 44.78 35.76
CA SER A 59 -17.06 43.40 36.26
C SER A 59 -16.55 42.44 35.19
N THR A 60 -15.97 41.31 35.60
CA THR A 60 -15.60 40.21 34.69
C THR A 60 -16.45 39.00 35.02
N THR A 61 -17.18 38.50 34.03
CA THR A 61 -17.84 37.19 34.07
C THR A 61 -16.92 36.16 33.44
N ALA A 62 -16.52 35.14 34.18
CA ALA A 62 -15.76 34.01 33.64
C ALA A 62 -16.71 32.85 33.36
N ILE A 63 -16.63 32.28 32.16
CA ILE A 63 -17.30 31.05 31.78
C ILE A 63 -16.25 30.06 31.33
N GLU A 64 -16.29 28.85 31.87
CA GLU A 64 -15.23 27.86 31.74
C GLU A 64 -15.72 26.66 30.92
N LEU A 65 -14.86 26.15 30.03
CA LEU A 65 -14.97 24.80 29.48
C LEU A 65 -13.64 24.07 29.74
N ASP A 66 -13.72 22.77 30.00
CA ASP A 66 -12.53 21.93 30.17
C ASP A 66 -12.41 21.06 28.91
N ALA A 67 -11.50 21.42 28.01
CA ALA A 67 -11.16 20.60 26.85
C ALA A 67 -10.49 19.30 27.34
N PRO A 68 -10.94 18.11 26.92
CA PRO A 68 -10.31 16.87 27.33
C PRO A 68 -8.85 16.81 26.89
N ALA A 69 -8.01 16.08 27.64
CA ALA A 69 -6.63 15.85 27.26
C ALA A 69 -6.54 15.25 25.83
N ALA A 70 -5.59 15.76 25.06
CA ALA A 70 -5.23 15.29 23.73
C ALA A 70 -3.70 15.38 23.60
N PRO A 71 -3.07 14.60 22.69
CA PRO A 71 -1.69 14.82 22.29
C PRO A 71 -1.52 16.19 21.60
N GLY A 72 -0.25 16.54 21.33
CA GLY A 72 0.10 17.76 20.61
C GLY A 72 -0.01 19.07 21.41
N LEU A 73 0.32 20.16 20.72
CA LEU A 73 0.15 21.53 21.17
C LEU A 73 -0.89 22.23 20.29
N VAL A 74 -1.46 23.33 20.78
CA VAL A 74 -2.29 24.24 19.99
C VAL A 74 -1.46 24.80 18.82
N GLU A 75 -2.04 24.79 17.62
CA GLU A 75 -1.48 25.37 16.40
C GLU A 75 -2.40 26.42 15.76
N ASP A 76 -3.72 26.28 15.93
CA ASP A 76 -4.75 27.24 15.52
C ASP A 76 -5.94 27.17 16.50
N VAL A 77 -6.67 28.27 16.63
CA VAL A 77 -7.82 28.46 17.53
C VAL A 77 -8.88 29.36 16.89
N ASP A 78 -10.04 28.82 16.51
CA ASP A 78 -11.26 29.64 16.42
C ASP A 78 -11.98 29.70 17.76
N VAL A 79 -12.57 30.86 18.06
CA VAL A 79 -13.56 30.98 19.14
C VAL A 79 -14.90 31.43 18.58
N THR A 80 -15.95 30.64 18.81
CA THR A 80 -17.32 30.96 18.40
C THR A 80 -18.17 31.26 19.62
N PHE A 81 -18.91 32.38 19.64
CA PHE A 81 -19.81 32.67 20.75
C PHE A 81 -21.10 33.41 20.36
N ALA A 82 -22.09 33.31 21.26
CA ALA A 82 -23.35 34.02 21.18
C ALA A 82 -23.67 34.69 22.53
N ILE A 83 -23.90 36.02 22.51
CA ILE A 83 -24.21 36.84 23.69
C ILE A 83 -25.50 37.62 23.47
N VAL A 84 -26.43 37.53 24.41
CA VAL A 84 -27.57 38.44 24.56
C VAL A 84 -27.20 39.51 25.60
N HIS A 85 -27.46 40.78 25.29
CA HIS A 85 -27.33 41.94 26.20
C HIS A 85 -28.24 43.06 25.69
N SER A 86 -28.76 43.95 26.54
CA SER A 86 -29.51 45.14 26.05
C SER A 86 -28.63 46.18 25.34
N ASP A 87 -27.37 46.35 25.77
CA ASP A 87 -26.37 47.15 25.06
C ASP A 87 -25.01 46.46 25.07
N ALA A 88 -24.68 45.75 23.98
CA ALA A 88 -23.42 45.02 23.90
C ALA A 88 -22.18 45.93 23.71
N SER A 89 -22.35 47.24 23.51
CA SER A 89 -21.21 48.15 23.27
C SER A 89 -20.35 48.45 24.50
N ASP A 90 -20.89 48.17 25.70
CA ASP A 90 -20.18 48.17 26.98
C ASP A 90 -19.49 46.83 27.30
N LEU A 91 -19.57 45.82 26.41
CA LEU A 91 -18.95 44.51 26.60
C LEU A 91 -17.62 44.35 25.85
N ARG A 92 -16.59 43.86 26.55
CA ARG A 92 -15.38 43.28 25.95
C ARG A 92 -15.38 41.77 26.16
N VAL A 93 -14.97 41.01 25.14
CA VAL A 93 -14.76 39.56 25.25
C VAL A 93 -13.28 39.23 25.08
N ARG A 94 -12.79 38.35 25.95
CA ARG A 94 -11.41 37.84 25.97
C ARG A 94 -11.40 36.31 26.06
N LEU A 95 -10.40 35.67 25.47
CA LEU A 95 -10.16 34.24 25.60
C LEU A 95 -8.91 34.02 26.45
N VAL A 96 -8.98 33.06 27.39
CA VAL A 96 -7.85 32.69 28.25
C VAL A 96 -7.69 31.19 28.27
N HIS A 97 -6.47 30.72 28.03
CA HIS A 97 -6.07 29.31 28.17
C HIS A 97 -4.67 29.23 28.80
N ALA A 98 -4.42 28.23 29.65
CA ALA A 98 -3.15 27.98 30.36
C ALA A 98 -2.48 29.22 31.00
N ARG A 99 -1.69 29.98 30.22
CA ARG A 99 -1.00 31.23 30.62
C ARG A 99 -1.15 32.37 29.60
N THR A 100 -1.95 32.20 28.56
CA THR A 100 -2.10 33.11 27.43
C THR A 100 -3.51 33.71 27.40
N GLU A 101 -3.60 34.98 27.00
CA GLU A 101 -4.83 35.78 26.99
C GLU A 101 -4.86 36.64 25.73
N SER A 102 -6.01 36.69 25.05
CA SER A 102 -6.30 37.54 23.88
C SER A 102 -7.57 38.35 24.11
N ILE A 103 -7.59 39.63 23.70
CA ILE A 103 -8.85 40.36 23.54
C ILE A 103 -9.48 39.99 22.19
N VAL A 104 -10.37 38.99 22.20
CA VAL A 104 -11.15 38.56 21.02
C VAL A 104 -11.92 39.73 20.40
N GLN A 105 -12.68 40.49 21.22
CA GLN A 105 -13.37 41.68 20.74
C GLN A 105 -13.46 42.77 21.81
N ARG A 106 -12.89 43.94 21.51
CA ARG A 106 -12.78 45.06 22.46
C ARG A 106 -14.11 45.75 22.80
N ARG A 107 -15.06 45.80 21.86
CA ARG A 107 -16.45 46.27 22.01
C ARG A 107 -17.36 45.60 21.00
N LEU A 108 -18.48 44.99 21.42
CA LEU A 108 -19.48 44.47 20.49
C LEU A 108 -20.36 45.60 19.92
N ALA A 109 -21.18 45.30 18.91
CA ALA A 109 -22.06 46.29 18.28
C ALA A 109 -23.26 46.63 19.19
N GLY A 110 -23.46 47.93 19.47
CA GLY A 110 -24.58 48.42 20.29
C GLY A 110 -25.92 48.41 19.53
N SER A 111 -26.48 47.22 19.27
CA SER A 111 -27.74 47.05 18.54
C SER A 111 -28.71 46.05 19.21
N GLY A 112 -28.87 46.13 20.53
CA GLY A 112 -29.80 45.30 21.30
C GLY A 112 -29.49 43.80 21.27
N SER A 113 -30.53 42.97 21.44
CA SER A 113 -30.42 41.51 21.57
C SER A 113 -29.98 40.79 20.29
N GLN A 114 -28.69 40.83 19.98
CA GLN A 114 -27.99 39.74 19.27
C GLN A 114 -27.87 38.50 20.20
N VAL A 115 -27.30 37.34 19.88
CA VAL A 115 -26.51 36.77 18.76
C VAL A 115 -27.03 35.31 18.58
N ARG A 116 -27.20 34.63 17.42
CA ARG A 116 -26.72 34.77 16.02
C ARG A 116 -25.23 34.37 15.79
N PRO A 117 -24.76 33.17 16.26
CA PRO A 117 -23.37 32.83 16.61
C PRO A 117 -22.32 33.42 15.66
N LEU A 118 -21.32 34.07 16.27
CA LEU A 118 -20.22 34.77 15.61
C LEU A 118 -18.93 34.01 15.89
N SER A 119 -18.06 33.89 14.90
CA SER A 119 -16.76 33.22 15.01
C SER A 119 -15.63 34.25 14.89
N TRP A 120 -14.54 34.01 15.62
CA TRP A 120 -13.29 34.75 15.53
C TRP A 120 -12.11 33.81 15.28
N ASP A 121 -11.22 34.25 14.39
CA ASP A 121 -10.31 33.45 13.55
C ASP A 121 -9.27 34.44 12.98
N ASP A 122 -7.97 34.10 13.01
CA ASP A 122 -6.87 34.98 12.57
C ASP A 122 -6.75 35.05 11.02
N GLU A 123 -7.25 34.05 10.29
CA GLU A 123 -7.30 33.96 8.82
C GLU A 123 -8.51 34.72 8.22
N ALA A 124 -9.42 35.19 9.07
CA ALA A 124 -10.67 35.82 8.66
C ALA A 124 -10.47 37.07 7.78
N ALA A 125 -11.21 37.17 6.67
CA ALA A 125 -11.12 38.33 5.77
C ALA A 125 -11.89 39.59 6.23
N ALA A 126 -12.69 39.50 7.30
CA ALA A 126 -13.65 40.53 7.70
C ALA A 126 -13.36 41.08 9.10
N VAL A 127 -13.49 42.41 9.30
CA VAL A 127 -13.40 43.04 10.62
C VAL A 127 -14.79 43.24 11.21
N TYR A 128 -14.99 42.85 12.47
CA TYR A 128 -16.28 42.99 13.15
C TYR A 128 -16.68 44.46 13.36
N GLY A 129 -17.96 44.80 13.14
CA GLY A 129 -18.48 46.16 13.30
C GLY A 129 -20.00 46.24 13.38
N THR A 130 -20.56 47.46 13.32
CA THR A 130 -21.99 47.74 13.53
C THR A 130 -22.94 47.25 12.44
N ALA A 131 -22.40 46.69 11.35
CA ALA A 131 -23.15 46.06 10.26
C ALA A 131 -22.80 44.57 10.09
N SER A 132 -22.09 43.96 11.06
CA SER A 132 -21.73 42.55 11.04
C SER A 132 -22.95 41.64 11.15
N GLU A 133 -23.01 40.67 10.24
CA GLU A 133 -23.95 39.55 10.26
C GLU A 133 -23.35 38.33 10.96
N ALA A 134 -24.06 37.19 10.99
CA ALA A 134 -23.46 35.93 11.43
C ALA A 134 -22.35 35.49 10.45
N GLY A 135 -21.23 35.04 10.97
CA GLY A 135 -20.04 34.72 10.19
C GLY A 135 -18.76 34.88 11.02
N THR A 136 -17.62 34.84 10.31
CA THR A 136 -16.28 34.79 10.88
C THR A 136 -15.56 36.13 10.72
N TYR A 137 -14.84 36.57 11.76
CA TYR A 137 -14.22 37.90 11.85
C TYR A 137 -12.83 37.88 12.51
N LEU A 138 -11.96 38.80 12.08
CA LEU A 138 -10.66 39.01 12.73
C LEU A 138 -10.86 39.39 14.21
N PRO A 139 -10.13 38.75 15.14
CA PRO A 139 -10.10 39.16 16.53
C PRO A 139 -9.37 40.51 16.68
N TYR A 140 -9.61 41.18 17.79
CA TYR A 140 -9.00 42.47 18.08
C TYR A 140 -7.51 42.34 18.49
N GLU A 141 -7.13 41.22 19.10
CA GLU A 141 -5.76 40.76 19.33
C GLU A 141 -5.65 39.29 18.85
N PRO A 142 -4.55 38.87 18.20
CA PRO A 142 -4.47 37.56 17.56
C PRO A 142 -4.75 36.38 18.49
N LEU A 143 -5.46 35.38 17.98
CA LEU A 143 -5.71 34.11 18.67
C LEU A 143 -4.46 33.21 18.67
N SER A 144 -3.54 33.41 17.73
CA SER A 144 -2.17 32.82 17.72
C SER A 144 -1.32 33.10 18.96
N VAL A 145 -1.77 33.93 19.90
CA VAL A 145 -1.19 34.00 21.25
C VAL A 145 -1.38 32.71 22.05
N HIS A 146 -2.28 31.82 21.63
CA HIS A 146 -2.53 30.52 22.26
C HIS A 146 -1.66 29.38 21.70
N ASP A 147 -0.92 29.60 20.62
CA ASP A 147 -0.09 28.58 19.96
C ASP A 147 1.03 28.06 20.86
N GLY A 148 1.41 26.79 20.66
CA GLY A 148 2.41 26.12 21.49
C GLY A 148 1.97 25.89 22.95
N SER A 149 0.74 26.23 23.31
CA SER A 149 0.12 25.82 24.58
C SER A 149 -0.47 24.41 24.48
N VAL A 150 -0.95 23.85 25.59
CA VAL A 150 -1.50 22.49 25.61
C VAL A 150 -2.92 22.49 25.03
N SER A 151 -3.22 21.58 24.10
CA SER A 151 -4.54 21.49 23.46
C SER A 151 -5.66 21.20 24.48
N GLY A 152 -5.40 20.27 25.41
CA GLY A 152 -6.30 19.93 26.51
C GLY A 152 -6.15 20.82 27.75
N GLY A 153 -7.24 20.96 28.52
CA GLY A 153 -7.29 21.72 29.77
C GLY A 153 -8.35 22.83 29.76
N ARG A 154 -8.26 23.74 30.73
CA ARG A 154 -9.28 24.76 30.93
C ARG A 154 -9.15 25.94 29.98
N TRP A 155 -10.19 26.17 29.20
CA TRP A 155 -10.42 27.39 28.44
C TRP A 155 -11.45 28.27 29.16
N ARG A 156 -11.29 29.59 29.05
CA ARG A 156 -12.18 30.58 29.67
C ARG A 156 -12.58 31.66 28.70
N LEU A 157 -13.87 31.82 28.47
CA LEU A 157 -14.44 33.02 27.88
C LEU A 157 -14.65 34.04 29.01
N LEU A 158 -13.94 35.16 28.96
CA LEU A 158 -14.10 36.25 29.91
C LEU A 158 -14.89 37.37 29.24
N VAL A 159 -16.05 37.72 29.80
CA VAL A 159 -16.87 38.83 29.36
C VAL A 159 -16.81 39.94 30.40
N ASP A 160 -16.19 41.06 30.03
CA ASP A 160 -16.12 42.25 30.88
C ASP A 160 -17.29 43.19 30.55
N ASN A 161 -17.94 43.75 31.59
CA ASN A 161 -19.06 44.67 31.46
C ASN A 161 -18.77 45.99 32.19
N TRP A 162 -18.79 47.11 31.46
CA TRP A 162 -18.64 48.46 32.02
C TRP A 162 -19.95 49.11 32.51
N ASN A 163 -21.12 48.49 32.30
CA ASN A 163 -22.41 49.09 32.62
C ASN A 163 -22.99 48.57 33.95
N PRO A 164 -22.93 49.34 35.06
CA PRO A 164 -23.46 48.90 36.34
C PRO A 164 -25.00 48.83 36.41
N ASN A 165 -25.71 49.28 35.36
CA ASN A 165 -27.18 49.30 35.32
C ASN A 165 -27.78 48.19 34.47
N ILE A 166 -26.97 47.45 33.69
CA ILE A 166 -27.45 46.40 32.78
C ILE A 166 -26.91 45.04 33.26
N ALA A 167 -27.84 44.21 33.75
CA ALA A 167 -27.59 42.86 34.30
C ALA A 167 -28.35 41.77 33.51
N ASP A 168 -28.91 42.09 32.35
CA ASP A 168 -29.70 41.15 31.53
C ASP A 168 -28.85 40.25 30.62
N GLY A 169 -27.53 40.39 30.72
CA GLY A 169 -26.57 39.70 29.89
C GLY A 169 -26.55 38.19 30.06
N ARG A 170 -26.36 37.49 28.94
CA ARG A 170 -26.15 36.04 28.89
C ARG A 170 -25.29 35.62 27.70
N VAL A 171 -24.21 34.89 27.96
CA VAL A 171 -23.63 34.01 26.95
C VAL A 171 -24.60 32.84 26.76
N VAL A 172 -25.14 32.69 25.56
CA VAL A 172 -26.15 31.67 25.21
C VAL A 172 -25.46 30.34 24.89
N SER A 173 -24.42 30.41 24.07
CA SER A 173 -23.54 29.30 23.69
C SER A 173 -22.16 29.86 23.35
N TRP A 174 -21.14 29.04 23.51
CA TRP A 174 -19.81 29.29 22.94
C TRP A 174 -19.09 27.97 22.73
N SER A 175 -18.07 27.98 21.87
CA SER A 175 -17.18 26.86 21.64
C SER A 175 -15.81 27.36 21.23
N VAL A 176 -14.80 26.50 21.41
CA VAL A 176 -13.45 26.71 20.87
C VAL A 176 -13.19 25.57 19.89
N ARG A 177 -12.79 25.89 18.67
CA ARG A 177 -12.26 24.94 17.68
C ARG A 177 -10.74 25.02 17.79
N ILE A 178 -10.13 23.91 18.19
CA ILE A 178 -8.70 23.80 18.49
C ILE A 178 -8.08 22.90 17.43
N SER A 179 -7.14 23.42 16.68
CA SER A 179 -6.28 22.68 15.76
C SER A 179 -4.97 22.34 16.48
N TYR A 180 -4.50 21.10 16.36
CA TYR A 180 -3.25 20.65 16.98
C TYR A 180 -2.39 19.78 16.05
N THR A 181 -1.07 19.95 16.17
CA THR A 181 -0.05 19.56 15.17
C THR A 181 0.12 18.05 14.95
N SER A 182 -0.39 17.21 15.86
CA SER A 182 -0.24 15.75 15.77
C SER A 182 -1.34 15.04 16.56
N CYS A 183 -1.98 14.07 15.93
CA CYS A 183 -2.79 13.04 16.57
C CYS A 183 -2.25 11.68 16.13
N ASP A 184 -1.97 10.85 17.12
CA ASP A 184 -1.48 9.48 17.05
C ASP A 184 -2.28 8.78 18.17
N GLY A 185 -3.36 8.11 17.76
CA GLY A 185 -4.46 7.69 18.63
C GLY A 185 -4.17 6.44 19.45
N ASP A 186 -3.30 5.56 18.97
CA ASP A 186 -2.91 4.30 19.60
C ASP A 186 -1.42 4.20 19.96
N ALA A 187 -0.63 5.24 19.64
CA ALA A 187 0.79 5.43 19.98
C ALA A 187 1.77 4.55 19.20
N ASP A 188 1.53 4.35 17.91
CA ASP A 188 2.37 3.56 17.01
C ASP A 188 3.50 4.39 16.31
N GLY A 189 3.29 5.70 16.17
CA GLY A 189 4.22 6.65 15.54
C GLY A 189 3.85 7.14 14.14
N VAL A 190 2.69 6.74 13.62
CA VAL A 190 1.98 7.29 12.45
C VAL A 190 0.91 8.27 12.97
N GLU A 191 0.39 9.15 12.11
CA GLU A 191 -0.61 10.14 12.50
C GLU A 191 -2.00 9.78 11.94
N ASP A 192 -3.08 9.94 12.73
CA ASP A 192 -4.46 9.48 12.45
C ASP A 192 -5.03 9.85 11.06
N HIS A 193 -4.41 10.81 10.36
CA HIS A 193 -4.84 11.33 9.06
C HIS A 193 -4.09 10.71 7.86
N VAL A 194 -3.03 9.94 8.11
CA VAL A 194 -2.27 9.14 7.14
C VAL A 194 -2.15 7.66 7.56
N ASP A 195 -2.55 7.33 8.79
CA ASP A 195 -2.65 5.98 9.33
C ASP A 195 -3.84 5.20 8.74
N ASN A 196 -3.58 4.00 8.24
CA ASN A 196 -4.58 3.07 7.71
C ASN A 196 -5.30 2.22 8.78
N CYS A 197 -4.90 2.33 10.06
CA CYS A 197 -5.48 1.59 11.19
C CYS A 197 -5.54 2.40 12.52
N THR A 198 -6.24 3.54 12.52
CA THR A 198 -6.44 4.57 13.61
C THR A 198 -6.94 4.12 15.00
N GLY A 199 -6.48 2.97 15.48
CA GLY A 199 -6.87 2.30 16.72
C GLY A 199 -6.31 0.86 16.86
N ALA A 200 -5.35 0.45 16.02
CA ALA A 200 -4.75 -0.89 15.96
C ALA A 200 -3.25 -0.91 15.55
N ALA A 201 -2.48 0.11 15.90
CA ALA A 201 -1.01 0.22 15.94
C ALA A 201 -0.20 -0.73 15.02
N ASN A 202 0.13 -0.24 13.83
CA ASN A 202 0.91 -0.91 12.78
C ASN A 202 1.97 0.04 12.15
N PRO A 203 3.14 0.23 12.79
CA PRO A 203 4.11 1.27 12.40
C PRO A 203 4.81 1.06 11.04
N ASP A 204 4.56 -0.07 10.38
CA ASP A 204 4.99 -0.37 9.02
C ASP A 204 3.93 -0.07 7.96
N GLN A 205 2.69 0.24 8.37
CA GLN A 205 1.55 0.59 7.52
C GLN A 205 1.33 -0.45 6.41
N ALA A 206 1.37 -1.72 6.81
CA ALA A 206 1.06 -2.84 5.94
C ALA A 206 -0.39 -2.74 5.45
N ASP A 207 -0.57 -3.00 4.15
CA ASP A 207 -1.79 -2.94 3.34
C ASP A 207 -1.51 -3.82 2.11
N ALA A 208 -1.80 -5.12 2.24
CA ALA A 208 -1.38 -6.11 1.24
C ALA A 208 -2.26 -6.09 -0.02
N ASP A 209 -3.58 -5.96 0.12
CA ASP A 209 -4.54 -5.94 -0.99
C ASP A 209 -4.67 -4.56 -1.68
N ARG A 210 -4.52 -3.46 -0.92
CA ARG A 210 -4.67 -2.04 -1.32
C ARG A 210 -6.10 -1.51 -1.45
N ASP A 211 -7.00 -1.99 -0.59
CA ASP A 211 -8.28 -1.36 -0.23
C ASP A 211 -8.06 -0.01 0.48
N GLY A 212 -7.02 0.09 1.33
CA GLY A 212 -6.70 1.27 2.14
C GLY A 212 -6.99 1.11 3.64
N THR A 213 -7.52 -0.04 4.06
CA THR A 213 -7.49 -0.54 5.43
C THR A 213 -6.18 -1.30 5.66
N GLY A 214 -5.53 -1.15 6.81
CA GLY A 214 -4.27 -1.88 7.07
C GLY A 214 -4.44 -3.30 7.59
N ASP A 215 -3.43 -4.15 7.37
CA ASP A 215 -3.41 -5.58 7.74
C ASP A 215 -3.74 -5.84 9.23
N ALA A 216 -3.52 -4.86 10.11
CA ALA A 216 -3.73 -4.97 11.55
C ALA A 216 -5.18 -4.68 12.01
N CYS A 217 -6.00 -4.07 11.15
CA CYS A 217 -7.40 -3.72 11.43
C CYS A 217 -8.41 -4.24 10.40
N ASP A 218 -7.94 -4.73 9.26
CA ASP A 218 -8.78 -5.43 8.28
C ASP A 218 -9.19 -6.84 8.77
N GLY A 219 -10.28 -7.36 8.19
CA GLY A 219 -10.79 -8.71 8.38
C GLY A 219 -10.48 -9.68 7.23
N ASP A 220 -9.93 -9.21 6.10
CA ASP A 220 -9.65 -9.98 4.87
C ASP A 220 -8.32 -9.51 4.21
N PRO A 221 -7.17 -9.48 4.93
CA PRO A 221 -6.03 -8.58 4.63
C PRO A 221 -5.35 -8.73 3.26
N ASP A 222 -5.57 -9.82 2.53
CA ASP A 222 -5.02 -10.05 1.20
C ASP A 222 -6.08 -10.03 0.07
N GLY A 223 -7.33 -9.66 0.39
CA GLY A 223 -8.42 -9.43 -0.56
C GLY A 223 -8.92 -10.70 -1.27
N ASP A 224 -8.64 -11.87 -0.70
CA ASP A 224 -8.97 -13.19 -1.23
C ASP A 224 -10.48 -13.51 -1.17
N GLY A 225 -11.13 -13.16 -0.05
CA GLY A 225 -12.53 -13.48 0.25
C GLY A 225 -12.73 -14.68 1.17
N VAL A 226 -11.66 -15.29 1.69
CA VAL A 226 -11.66 -16.34 2.72
C VAL A 226 -10.97 -15.79 3.96
N VAL A 227 -11.63 -15.89 5.13
CA VAL A 227 -11.23 -15.13 6.32
C VAL A 227 -11.03 -15.98 7.58
N GLY A 228 -10.05 -15.58 8.40
CA GLY A 228 -9.77 -16.15 9.72
C GLY A 228 -9.34 -17.61 9.65
N SER A 229 -9.83 -18.47 10.55
CA SER A 229 -9.43 -19.89 10.57
C SER A 229 -10.06 -20.75 9.45
N GLY A 230 -10.62 -20.12 8.42
CA GLY A 230 -11.01 -20.78 7.16
C GLY A 230 -9.98 -20.60 6.06
N ASP A 231 -9.00 -19.72 6.28
CA ASP A 231 -7.93 -19.34 5.37
C ASP A 231 -6.58 -19.95 5.84
N ASN A 232 -5.83 -20.52 4.90
CA ASN A 232 -4.52 -21.12 5.12
C ASN A 232 -3.33 -20.23 4.72
N CYS A 233 -3.55 -19.06 4.12
CA CYS A 233 -2.52 -18.08 3.76
C CYS A 233 -2.90 -16.60 4.05
N PRO A 234 -3.04 -16.16 5.33
CA PRO A 234 -3.61 -14.85 5.71
C PRO A 234 -2.80 -13.56 5.41
N SER A 235 -2.14 -13.53 4.25
CA SER A 235 -1.35 -12.42 3.70
C SER A 235 -0.93 -12.67 2.22
N VAL A 236 -1.44 -13.73 1.56
CA VAL A 236 -1.01 -14.17 0.22
C VAL A 236 -2.19 -14.77 -0.58
N THR A 237 -2.94 -13.88 -1.23
CA THR A 237 -4.20 -14.13 -1.95
C THR A 237 -4.27 -15.48 -2.68
N ASN A 238 -5.04 -16.45 -2.18
CA ASN A 238 -5.16 -17.80 -2.75
C ASN A 238 -6.61 -18.38 -2.75
N PRO A 239 -7.58 -17.84 -3.52
CA PRO A 239 -9.02 -18.12 -3.29
C PRO A 239 -9.51 -19.53 -3.66
N GLY A 240 -8.62 -20.41 -4.11
CA GLY A 240 -8.87 -21.84 -4.25
C GLY A 240 -8.54 -22.64 -2.98
N GLN A 241 -7.80 -22.05 -2.05
CA GLN A 241 -7.31 -22.61 -0.78
C GLN A 241 -6.65 -23.98 -1.01
N GLU A 242 -5.79 -24.03 -2.03
CA GLU A 242 -4.95 -25.17 -2.34
C GLU A 242 -4.00 -25.50 -1.17
N GLN A 243 -3.90 -26.79 -0.87
CA GLN A 243 -3.03 -27.38 0.15
C GLN A 243 -2.70 -28.82 -0.29
N THR A 244 -1.45 -29.11 -0.61
CA THR A 244 -1.06 -30.37 -1.27
C THR A 244 -0.62 -31.48 -0.30
N ASP A 245 0.02 -31.15 0.83
CA ASP A 245 0.48 -32.11 1.84
C ASP A 245 -0.55 -32.39 2.98
N ALA A 246 -1.39 -31.39 3.27
CA ALA A 246 -2.37 -31.27 4.35
C ALA A 246 -1.84 -30.91 5.76
N ASP A 247 -0.93 -29.92 5.87
CA ASP A 247 -0.48 -29.29 7.13
C ASP A 247 -1.44 -28.19 7.69
N ALA A 248 -0.94 -26.98 8.04
CA ALA A 248 -1.68 -25.77 8.38
C ALA A 248 -1.47 -24.56 7.41
N LEU A 249 -0.61 -24.66 6.39
CA LEU A 249 -0.36 -23.65 5.35
C LEU A 249 -1.10 -23.99 4.04
N GLY A 250 -0.87 -23.22 2.98
CA GLY A 250 -1.36 -23.51 1.63
C GLY A 250 -0.29 -23.29 0.57
N ASP A 251 -0.51 -23.86 -0.63
CA ASP A 251 0.39 -23.87 -1.80
C ASP A 251 0.76 -22.45 -2.35
N ALA A 252 0.35 -21.37 -1.67
CA ALA A 252 0.67 -19.98 -1.96
C ALA A 252 1.63 -19.34 -0.93
N CYS A 253 1.70 -19.88 0.29
CA CYS A 253 2.48 -19.32 1.40
C CYS A 253 3.34 -20.35 2.16
N ASP A 254 3.22 -21.64 1.84
CA ASP A 254 4.25 -22.63 2.13
C ASP A 254 5.53 -22.33 1.32
N LEU A 255 6.57 -23.09 1.60
CA LEU A 255 7.86 -23.10 0.93
C LEU A 255 8.28 -24.52 0.51
N ASP A 256 7.53 -25.58 0.84
CA ASP A 256 7.83 -27.01 0.58
C ASP A 256 6.50 -27.78 0.34
N ASP A 257 5.72 -27.41 -0.69
CA ASP A 257 4.28 -27.73 -0.93
C ASP A 257 3.88 -29.24 -0.78
N ASP A 258 4.84 -30.18 -0.81
CA ASP A 258 4.63 -31.62 -0.70
C ASP A 258 5.39 -32.33 0.46
N ASP A 259 6.00 -31.58 1.37
CA ASP A 259 6.73 -32.03 2.59
C ASP A 259 7.76 -33.16 2.32
N ASP A 260 8.39 -33.18 1.13
CA ASP A 260 9.54 -34.04 0.77
C ASP A 260 10.81 -33.64 1.55
N GLY A 261 10.88 -32.38 1.99
CA GLY A 261 12.06 -31.72 2.54
C GLY A 261 12.88 -31.04 1.45
N ARG A 262 12.20 -30.47 0.45
CA ARG A 262 12.74 -29.82 -0.74
C ARG A 262 11.93 -28.59 -1.12
N ALA A 263 12.25 -27.48 -0.48
CA ALA A 263 11.63 -26.21 -0.80
C ALA A 263 11.52 -25.89 -2.31
N ASP A 264 10.34 -25.43 -2.76
CA ASP A 264 9.83 -25.49 -4.15
C ASP A 264 10.74 -24.77 -5.17
N ALA A 265 11.35 -23.68 -4.73
CA ALA A 265 12.33 -22.92 -5.50
C ALA A 265 13.57 -23.74 -5.90
N SER A 266 13.75 -24.91 -5.28
CA SER A 266 14.78 -25.91 -5.58
C SER A 266 14.21 -27.25 -6.07
N ASP A 267 12.90 -27.45 -5.99
CA ASP A 267 12.26 -28.70 -6.38
C ASP A 267 12.00 -28.80 -7.89
N GLY A 268 11.83 -30.03 -8.36
CA GLY A 268 11.51 -30.33 -9.74
C GLY A 268 10.04 -30.62 -10.03
N CYS A 269 9.26 -30.95 -9.01
CA CYS A 269 7.86 -31.34 -9.03
C CYS A 269 7.17 -30.99 -7.68
N PRO A 270 7.10 -29.70 -7.25
CA PRO A 270 6.71 -29.31 -5.88
C PRO A 270 5.42 -29.90 -5.31
N LEU A 271 4.50 -30.37 -6.16
CA LEU A 271 3.19 -30.89 -5.76
C LEU A 271 3.11 -32.44 -5.75
N VAL A 272 4.25 -33.17 -5.67
CA VAL A 272 4.32 -34.64 -5.85
C VAL A 272 5.47 -35.32 -5.05
N SER A 273 5.37 -35.29 -3.73
CA SER A 273 6.37 -35.75 -2.74
C SER A 273 7.13 -37.02 -3.13
N ALA A 274 8.45 -36.92 -3.36
CA ALA A 274 9.29 -38.07 -3.66
C ALA A 274 10.81 -37.83 -3.51
N GLY A 275 11.36 -38.07 -2.31
CA GLY A 275 12.77 -37.91 -1.90
C GLY A 275 13.85 -38.55 -2.79
N THR A 276 13.98 -38.04 -4.01
CA THR A 276 14.94 -38.36 -5.07
C THR A 276 16.08 -37.33 -5.03
N SER A 277 16.83 -37.19 -6.12
CA SER A 277 17.81 -36.12 -6.26
C SER A 277 17.24 -34.81 -6.83
N THR A 278 15.95 -34.81 -7.21
CA THR A 278 15.32 -33.73 -8.01
C THR A 278 13.85 -33.47 -7.64
N GLY A 279 13.39 -33.94 -6.47
CA GLY A 279 11.96 -33.96 -6.07
C GLY A 279 11.08 -34.90 -6.86
N CYS A 280 11.08 -34.75 -8.18
CA CYS A 280 10.24 -35.55 -9.06
C CYS A 280 10.33 -37.08 -8.87
N PRO A 281 9.19 -37.78 -8.81
CA PRO A 281 9.13 -39.22 -8.57
C PRO A 281 9.92 -40.03 -9.60
N SER A 282 10.60 -41.09 -9.13
CA SER A 282 11.49 -41.88 -10.00
C SER A 282 10.72 -42.74 -11.03
N ALA A 283 10.96 -42.53 -12.33
CA ALA A 283 10.22 -43.19 -13.40
C ALA A 283 11.02 -44.29 -14.10
N ALA A 284 10.49 -45.51 -14.05
CA ALA A 284 11.09 -46.67 -14.68
C ALA A 284 11.17 -46.52 -16.21
N THR A 285 12.38 -46.61 -16.77
CA THR A 285 12.64 -46.44 -18.21
C THR A 285 13.31 -47.66 -18.82
N ARG A 286 12.78 -48.16 -19.95
CA ARG A 286 13.17 -49.43 -20.58
C ARG A 286 13.39 -49.25 -22.09
N VAL A 287 14.64 -49.29 -22.54
CA VAL A 287 14.97 -49.19 -23.98
C VAL A 287 15.09 -50.56 -24.67
N ARG A 288 14.32 -50.77 -25.74
CA ARG A 288 14.44 -51.95 -26.63
C ARG A 288 15.05 -51.55 -27.98
N LEU A 289 15.96 -52.37 -28.50
CA LEU A 289 16.59 -52.23 -29.82
C LEU A 289 16.39 -53.52 -30.63
N GLY A 290 16.11 -53.37 -31.92
CA GLY A 290 16.02 -54.44 -32.91
C GLY A 290 16.55 -54.01 -34.28
N ARG A 291 16.34 -54.86 -35.28
CA ARG A 291 16.72 -54.60 -36.68
C ARG A 291 15.50 -54.83 -37.59
N SER A 292 15.22 -53.89 -38.47
CA SER A 292 14.27 -54.05 -39.56
C SER A 292 14.95 -53.72 -40.90
N ARG A 293 15.08 -54.73 -41.77
CA ARG A 293 15.76 -54.65 -43.07
C ARG A 293 17.16 -54.00 -42.97
N SER A 294 17.28 -52.74 -43.42
CA SER A 294 18.50 -51.92 -43.45
C SER A 294 18.59 -50.88 -42.31
N ARG A 295 17.66 -50.90 -41.35
CA ARG A 295 17.60 -49.97 -40.21
C ARG A 295 17.73 -50.69 -38.87
N LEU A 296 18.44 -50.06 -37.93
CA LEU A 296 18.27 -50.33 -36.51
C LEU A 296 17.05 -49.53 -36.07
N VAL A 297 16.14 -50.17 -35.34
CA VAL A 297 14.87 -49.60 -34.87
C VAL A 297 14.72 -49.91 -33.40
N GLY A 298 14.16 -48.99 -32.63
CA GLY A 298 13.95 -49.21 -31.20
C GLY A 298 12.85 -48.34 -30.64
N ARG A 299 12.54 -48.59 -29.37
CA ARG A 299 11.55 -47.85 -28.60
C ARG A 299 12.00 -47.74 -27.16
N VAL A 300 11.88 -46.54 -26.60
CA VAL A 300 11.91 -46.28 -25.15
C VAL A 300 10.50 -46.47 -24.61
N PHE A 301 10.39 -47.16 -23.49
CA PHE A 301 9.15 -47.40 -22.76
C PHE A 301 9.32 -46.84 -21.36
N SER A 302 8.42 -45.97 -20.96
CA SER A 302 8.14 -45.56 -19.59
C SER A 302 6.65 -45.22 -19.55
N ASP A 303 6.05 -45.23 -18.38
CA ASP A 303 4.62 -44.96 -18.19
C ASP A 303 4.39 -43.44 -18.21
N VAL A 304 5.28 -42.69 -17.52
CA VAL A 304 5.49 -41.25 -17.72
C VAL A 304 5.82 -40.94 -19.18
N ARG A 305 5.16 -39.92 -19.73
CA ARG A 305 5.23 -39.54 -21.15
C ARG A 305 6.63 -39.07 -21.56
N ASP A 306 7.28 -38.26 -20.74
CA ASP A 306 8.48 -37.53 -21.15
C ASP A 306 9.78 -38.31 -20.80
N CYS A 307 9.64 -39.33 -19.95
CA CYS A 307 10.58 -40.46 -19.88
C CYS A 307 10.54 -41.40 -21.10
N ARG A 308 9.69 -41.13 -22.11
CA ARG A 308 9.74 -41.80 -23.43
C ARG A 308 9.75 -40.85 -24.63
N ALA A 309 9.17 -39.65 -24.56
CA ALA A 309 9.24 -38.61 -25.59
C ALA A 309 10.54 -37.78 -25.45
N GLY A 310 11.11 -37.26 -26.55
CA GLY A 310 12.29 -36.36 -26.49
C GLY A 310 13.64 -36.98 -26.04
N VAL A 311 13.63 -38.20 -25.48
CA VAL A 311 14.74 -38.91 -24.83
C VAL A 311 16.00 -39.04 -25.70
N GLU A 312 17.20 -38.79 -25.13
CA GLU A 312 18.47 -39.09 -25.81
C GLU A 312 18.78 -40.60 -25.79
N VAL A 313 18.74 -41.22 -26.98
CA VAL A 313 19.18 -42.60 -27.18
C VAL A 313 20.54 -42.65 -27.88
N THR A 314 21.59 -42.88 -27.12
CA THR A 314 22.92 -43.20 -27.66
C THR A 314 22.97 -44.66 -28.12
N VAL A 315 23.08 -44.89 -29.43
CA VAL A 315 23.37 -46.23 -29.99
C VAL A 315 24.88 -46.47 -29.97
N LYS A 316 25.33 -47.62 -29.42
CA LYS A 316 26.74 -48.01 -29.32
C LYS A 316 27.03 -49.31 -30.10
N ARG A 317 28.25 -49.40 -30.63
CA ARG A 317 28.82 -50.62 -31.22
C ARG A 317 29.73 -51.30 -30.19
N LYS A 318 29.47 -52.58 -29.87
CA LYS A 318 30.34 -53.37 -29.00
C LYS A 318 31.72 -53.56 -29.65
N LYS A 319 32.77 -53.40 -28.85
CA LYS A 319 34.18 -53.69 -29.14
C LYS A 319 34.77 -54.59 -28.04
N ALA A 320 35.99 -55.07 -28.25
CA ALA A 320 36.75 -55.79 -27.20
C ALA A 320 37.11 -54.82 -26.06
N GLY A 321 37.83 -53.74 -26.38
CA GLY A 321 37.99 -52.57 -25.52
C GLY A 321 36.77 -51.61 -25.57
N ARG A 322 37.02 -50.31 -25.38
CA ARG A 322 36.01 -49.23 -25.25
C ARG A 322 34.96 -49.26 -26.38
N ASP A 323 33.68 -49.28 -26.00
CA ASP A 323 32.56 -49.32 -26.95
C ASP A 323 32.35 -47.98 -27.65
N ARG A 324 32.22 -48.01 -28.99
CA ARG A 324 32.13 -46.79 -29.82
C ARG A 324 30.69 -46.28 -29.89
N LYS A 325 30.45 -45.02 -29.50
CA LYS A 325 29.22 -44.25 -29.84
C LYS A 325 29.08 -44.27 -31.38
N LEU A 326 27.94 -44.76 -31.88
CA LEU A 326 27.63 -44.83 -33.30
C LEU A 326 26.89 -43.57 -33.74
N VAL A 327 25.84 -43.22 -33.01
CA VAL A 327 24.94 -42.10 -33.28
C VAL A 327 24.16 -41.77 -32.01
N VAL A 328 23.75 -40.51 -31.88
CA VAL A 328 22.81 -39.99 -30.88
C VAL A 328 21.48 -39.77 -31.59
N LEU A 329 20.36 -40.15 -30.95
CA LEU A 329 19.02 -40.05 -31.54
C LEU A 329 18.02 -39.62 -30.47
N THR A 330 17.27 -38.55 -30.73
CA THR A 330 16.06 -38.18 -29.99
C THR A 330 14.94 -39.17 -30.28
N THR A 331 14.11 -39.53 -29.29
CA THR A 331 12.87 -40.29 -29.53
C THR A 331 11.74 -39.41 -30.07
N ARG A 332 10.77 -40.05 -30.71
CA ARG A 332 9.45 -39.47 -31.00
C ARG A 332 8.57 -39.51 -29.74
N GLN A 333 7.43 -38.80 -29.76
CA GLN A 333 6.40 -38.84 -28.72
C GLN A 333 5.96 -40.27 -28.34
N ASP A 334 5.93 -41.21 -29.30
CA ASP A 334 5.59 -42.61 -29.06
C ASP A 334 6.77 -43.44 -28.51
N GLY A 335 7.91 -42.83 -28.21
CA GLY A 335 9.15 -43.45 -27.76
C GLY A 335 10.01 -44.07 -28.87
N ARG A 336 9.58 -44.07 -30.14
CA ARG A 336 10.30 -44.78 -31.22
C ARG A 336 11.46 -43.96 -31.80
N PHE A 337 12.55 -44.66 -32.09
CA PHE A 337 13.74 -44.12 -32.77
C PHE A 337 14.24 -45.08 -33.87
N ARG A 338 14.98 -44.56 -34.86
CA ARG A 338 15.52 -45.37 -35.97
C ARG A 338 16.79 -44.77 -36.59
N THR A 339 17.73 -45.62 -37.01
CA THR A 339 18.94 -45.23 -37.75
C THR A 339 19.35 -46.26 -38.79
N ARG A 340 20.27 -45.93 -39.70
CA ARG A 340 20.78 -46.85 -40.74
C ARG A 340 21.70 -47.91 -40.11
N VAL A 341 21.58 -49.17 -40.54
CA VAL A 341 22.53 -50.24 -40.15
C VAL A 341 23.89 -49.96 -40.80
N PRO A 342 25.01 -49.91 -40.05
CA PRO A 342 26.33 -49.75 -40.66
C PRO A 342 26.73 -50.98 -41.49
N ARG A 343 27.39 -50.76 -42.63
CA ARG A 343 27.76 -51.82 -43.59
C ARG A 343 28.60 -52.95 -42.99
N ARG A 344 29.52 -52.63 -42.05
CA ARG A 344 30.39 -53.62 -41.39
C ARG A 344 29.64 -54.32 -40.23
N GLY A 345 29.48 -55.63 -40.31
CA GLY A 345 28.85 -56.45 -39.27
C GLY A 345 29.47 -56.26 -37.88
N ALA A 346 28.62 -56.24 -36.86
CA ALA A 346 28.98 -56.08 -35.44
C ALA A 346 27.79 -56.34 -34.52
N THR A 347 28.02 -56.30 -33.21
CA THR A 347 26.96 -56.26 -32.19
C THR A 347 26.71 -54.82 -31.76
N TYR A 348 25.43 -54.43 -31.68
CA TYR A 348 24.97 -53.09 -31.31
C TYR A 348 24.03 -53.14 -30.09
N TYR A 349 23.95 -52.05 -29.35
CA TYR A 349 22.97 -51.87 -28.28
C TYR A 349 22.62 -50.37 -28.14
N ALA A 350 21.46 -50.07 -27.58
CA ALA A 350 21.05 -48.72 -27.21
C ALA A 350 21.29 -48.47 -25.72
N VAL A 351 21.56 -47.22 -25.38
CA VAL A 351 21.64 -46.70 -24.01
C VAL A 351 20.83 -45.42 -23.92
N VAL A 352 19.97 -45.36 -22.92
CA VAL A 352 19.37 -44.15 -22.36
C VAL A 352 20.09 -43.89 -21.03
N ARG A 353 20.40 -42.63 -20.72
CA ARG A 353 20.97 -42.24 -19.42
C ARG A 353 19.83 -41.89 -18.46
N THR A 354 20.14 -41.74 -17.17
CA THR A 354 19.26 -40.96 -16.30
C THR A 354 19.12 -39.57 -16.90
N GLN A 355 17.89 -39.04 -16.89
CA GLN A 355 17.54 -37.72 -17.37
C GLN A 355 16.41 -37.19 -16.48
N TYR A 356 16.39 -35.90 -16.23
CA TYR A 356 15.32 -35.24 -15.50
C TYR A 356 14.24 -34.79 -16.51
N ALA A 357 12.98 -34.97 -16.15
CA ALA A 357 11.82 -34.42 -16.84
C ALA A 357 11.06 -33.53 -15.85
N ALA A 358 11.18 -32.21 -16.05
CA ALA A 358 10.60 -31.20 -15.15
C ALA A 358 9.07 -31.32 -15.05
N GLY A 359 8.54 -31.18 -13.83
CA GLY A 359 7.12 -31.39 -13.54
C GLY A 359 6.63 -32.80 -13.89
N ALA A 360 7.51 -33.81 -13.92
CA ALA A 360 7.13 -35.18 -14.29
C ALA A 360 7.89 -36.32 -13.60
N ALA A 361 9.23 -36.38 -13.64
CA ALA A 361 10.00 -37.53 -13.12
C ALA A 361 11.55 -37.41 -13.16
N GLU A 362 12.25 -38.07 -12.23
CA GLU A 362 13.61 -38.55 -12.47
C GLU A 362 13.57 -39.84 -13.34
N CYS A 363 13.79 -39.72 -14.65
CA CYS A 363 13.69 -40.85 -15.58
C CYS A 363 14.94 -41.74 -15.51
N GLY A 364 14.80 -42.98 -15.04
CA GLY A 364 15.93 -43.90 -14.80
C GLY A 364 16.77 -44.28 -16.04
N SER A 365 18.04 -44.64 -15.84
CA SER A 365 18.91 -45.09 -16.94
C SER A 365 18.53 -46.47 -17.51
N SER A 366 18.86 -46.75 -18.78
CA SER A 366 18.45 -47.99 -19.43
C SER A 366 19.41 -48.49 -20.52
N ARG A 367 19.60 -49.81 -20.64
CA ARG A 367 20.41 -50.46 -21.69
C ARG A 367 19.64 -51.58 -22.39
N SER A 368 19.62 -51.57 -23.72
CA SER A 368 18.94 -52.62 -24.50
C SER A 368 19.68 -53.95 -24.48
N ARG A 369 18.95 -55.04 -24.72
CA ARG A 369 19.53 -56.31 -25.20
C ARG A 369 20.39 -56.04 -26.46
N LYS A 370 21.43 -56.87 -26.65
CA LYS A 370 22.42 -56.75 -27.72
C LYS A 370 21.88 -57.31 -29.04
N VAL A 371 21.97 -56.56 -30.13
CA VAL A 371 21.54 -56.95 -31.49
C VAL A 371 22.75 -57.27 -32.36
N ARG A 372 22.88 -58.53 -32.83
CA ARG A 372 23.98 -58.96 -33.72
C ARG A 372 23.61 -58.72 -35.19
N VAL A 373 24.35 -57.83 -35.85
CA VAL A 373 24.25 -57.56 -37.29
C VAL A 373 25.32 -58.39 -38.01
N ARG A 374 24.90 -59.40 -38.78
CA ARG A 374 25.77 -60.05 -39.78
C ARG A 374 26.14 -59.04 -40.87
N ARG A 375 27.38 -59.12 -41.37
CA ARG A 375 27.89 -58.34 -42.51
C ARG A 375 27.00 -58.61 -43.74
N ARG A 376 26.74 -57.57 -44.54
CA ARG A 376 26.34 -57.70 -45.95
C ARG A 376 27.60 -57.64 -46.80
#